data_AF-A0A531JF62-F1
#
_entry.id   AF-A0A531JF62-F1
#
_cell.length_a   1.000
_cell.length_b   1.000
_cell.length_c   1.000
_cell.angle_alpha   90.00
_cell.angle_beta   90.00
_cell.angle_gamma   90.00
#
_symmetry.space_group_name_H-M   'P 1'
#
loop_
_entity.id
_entity.type
_entity.pdbx_description
1 polymer ?
#
loop_
_entity_poly.entity_id
_entity_poly.type
_entity_poly.pdbx_seq_one_letter_code
_entity_poly.pdbx_strand_id
1 'polypeptide(L)' 'EHPLRFVDEEATGGLKPYVLVRGRLEALVARPVMYELVEHGEEIEVGGRRMFAVRSNGAVYPIMPAEKLQRLSA' A
#
# COMPACT_ATOMS: atom_id res chain seq x y z
N GLU A 1 -14.12 -1.85 7.84
CA GLU A 1 -14.10 -3.31 8.07
C GLU A 1 -13.31 -4.11 7.02
N HIS A 2 -12.49 -3.49 6.18
CA HIS A 2 -11.69 -4.20 5.17
C HIS A 2 -10.28 -3.56 5.06
N PRO A 3 -9.38 -3.77 6.04
CA PRO A 3 -8.05 -3.17 5.99
C PRO A 3 -7.26 -3.61 4.77
N LEU A 4 -6.48 -2.68 4.24
CA LEU A 4 -5.47 -2.94 3.22
C LEU A 4 -4.13 -3.24 3.89
N ARG A 5 -3.40 -4.21 3.33
CA ARG A 5 -2.05 -4.58 3.73
C ARG A 5 -1.17 -4.68 2.50
N PHE A 6 0.00 -4.07 2.55
CA PHE A 6 0.94 -4.05 1.44
C PHE A 6 2.16 -4.90 1.76
N VAL A 7 2.63 -5.66 0.76
CA VAL A 7 3.81 -6.52 0.87
C VAL A 7 4.70 -6.28 -0.34
N ASP A 8 5.99 -6.11 -0.10
CA ASP A 8 7.00 -6.10 -1.16
C ASP A 8 7.25 -7.53 -1.67
N GLU A 9 7.27 -7.73 -2.98
CA GLU A 9 7.67 -8.98 -3.62
C GLU A 9 9.18 -8.96 -3.90
N GLU A 10 9.95 -9.68 -3.09
CA GLU A 10 11.42 -9.69 -3.19
C GLU A 10 11.96 -10.13 -4.56
N ALA A 11 11.28 -11.07 -5.23
CA ALA A 11 11.75 -11.64 -6.50
C ALA A 11 11.61 -10.68 -7.69
N THR A 12 10.68 -9.72 -7.63
CA THR A 12 10.35 -8.85 -8.76
C THR A 12 10.49 -7.36 -8.43
N GLY A 13 10.66 -7.02 -7.14
CA GLY A 13 10.51 -5.66 -6.63
C GLY A 13 9.07 -5.14 -6.67
N GLY A 14 8.09 -6.01 -6.95
CA GLY A 14 6.69 -5.64 -7.09
C GLY A 14 5.98 -5.36 -5.77
N LEU A 15 4.79 -4.75 -5.84
CA LEU A 15 3.94 -4.48 -4.69
C LEU A 15 2.71 -5.40 -4.74
N LYS A 16 2.43 -6.11 -3.63
CA LYS A 16 1.23 -6.96 -3.47
C LYS A 16 0.31 -6.39 -2.40
N PRO A 17 -0.78 -5.70 -2.79
CA PRO A 17 -1.82 -5.29 -1.88
C PRO A 17 -2.77 -6.45 -1.59
N TYR A 18 -3.15 -6.59 -0.34
CA TYR A 18 -4.16 -7.52 0.15
C TYR A 18 -5.26 -6.74 0.84
N VAL A 19 -6.52 -7.12 0.62
CA VAL A 19 -7.67 -6.59 1.34
C VAL A 19 -8.31 -7.69 2.16
N LEU A 20 -8.57 -7.45 3.44
CA LEU A 20 -9.35 -8.37 4.25
C LEU A 20 -10.79 -8.40 3.75
N VAL A 21 -11.29 -9.55 3.32
CA VAL A 21 -12.65 -9.71 2.82
C VAL A 21 -13.61 -10.12 3.94
N ARG A 22 -13.25 -11.15 4.72
CA ARG A 22 -14.05 -11.63 5.87
C ARG A 22 -13.24 -12.55 6.77
N GLY A 23 -13.46 -12.50 8.08
CA GLY A 23 -12.78 -13.39 9.03
C GLY A 23 -11.26 -13.26 8.93
N ARG A 24 -10.59 -14.29 8.37
CA ARG A 24 -9.14 -14.29 8.09
C ARG A 24 -8.80 -14.39 6.60
N LEU A 25 -9.79 -14.21 5.73
CA LEU A 25 -9.61 -14.30 4.28
C LEU A 25 -9.19 -12.94 3.72
N GLU A 26 -8.00 -12.90 3.14
CA GLU A 26 -7.50 -11.75 2.38
C GLU A 26 -7.56 -12.06 0.87
N ALA A 27 -7.88 -11.05 0.06
CA ALA A 27 -7.81 -11.13 -1.39
C ALA A 27 -6.60 -10.35 -1.90
N LEU A 28 -5.79 -10.98 -2.75
CA LEU A 28 -4.74 -10.28 -3.51
C LEU A 28 -5.41 -9.36 -4.54
N VAL A 29 -5.06 -8.08 -4.50
CA VAL A 29 -5.54 -7.09 -5.46
C VAL A 29 -4.90 -7.35 -6.82
N ALA A 30 -5.72 -7.34 -7.88
CA ALA A 30 -5.25 -7.53 -9.24
C ALA A 30 -4.29 -6.40 -9.65
N ARG A 31 -3.34 -6.71 -10.53
CA ARG A 31 -2.29 -5.77 -10.95
C ARG A 31 -2.81 -4.43 -11.51
N PRO A 32 -3.86 -4.38 -12.36
CA PRO A 32 -4.41 -3.11 -12.81
C PRO A 32 -4.93 -2.24 -11.65
N VAL A 33 -5.69 -2.84 -10.74
CA VAL A 33 -6.25 -2.16 -9.57
C VAL A 33 -5.15 -1.73 -8.59
N MET A 34 -4.04 -2.48 -8.52
CA MET A 34 -2.87 -2.06 -7.74
C MET A 34 -2.28 -0.74 -8.28
N TYR A 35 -2.18 -0.58 -9.60
CA TYR A 35 -1.71 0.68 -10.19
C TYR A 35 -2.66 1.84 -9.88
N GLU A 36 -3.96 1.65 -10.07
CA GLU A 36 -4.99 2.65 -9.70
C GLU A 36 -4.90 3.03 -8.20
N LEU A 37 -4.68 2.04 -7.32
CA LEU A 37 -4.53 2.29 -5.89
C LEU A 37 -3.29 3.13 -5.58
N VAL A 38 -2.18 2.89 -6.28
CA VAL A 38 -0.94 3.65 -6.12
C VAL A 38 -1.11 5.09 -6.63
N GLU A 39 -1.91 5.34 -7.67
CA GLU A 39 -2.21 6.70 -8.16
C GLU A 39 -2.93 7.55 -7.12
N HIS A 40 -3.66 6.94 -6.20
CA HIS A 40 -4.30 7.61 -5.06
C HIS A 40 -3.38 7.79 -3.85
N GLY A 41 -2.13 7.33 -3.92
CA GLY A 41 -1.19 7.43 -2.82
C GLY A 41 -0.66 8.85 -2.63
N GLU A 42 -0.43 9.22 -1.37
CA GLU A 42 0.17 10.49 -0.97
C GLU A 42 1.21 10.26 0.14
N GLU A 43 2.12 11.22 0.33
CA GLU A 43 3.07 11.19 1.43
C GLU A 43 2.41 11.73 2.71
N ILE A 44 2.33 10.88 3.74
CA ILE A 44 1.69 11.18 5.03
C ILE A 44 2.66 10.84 6.16
N GLU A 45 2.65 11.63 7.25
CA GLU A 45 3.35 11.26 8.47
C GLU A 45 2.57 10.20 9.26
N VAL A 46 3.21 9.06 9.52
CA VAL A 46 2.65 7.94 10.30
C VAL A 46 3.66 7.56 11.38
N GLY A 47 3.32 7.79 12.65
CA GLY A 47 4.20 7.48 13.78
C GLY A 47 5.55 8.19 13.73
N GLY A 48 5.58 9.46 13.30
CA GLY A 48 6.81 10.26 13.17
C GLY A 48 7.67 9.92 11.95
N ARG A 49 7.19 9.07 11.03
CA ARG A 49 7.88 8.70 9.79
C ARG A 49 7.05 9.08 8.58
N ARG A 50 7.68 9.67 7.56
CA ARG A 50 7.04 9.97 6.28
C ARG A 50 6.86 8.70 5.45
N MET A 51 5.61 8.34 5.20
CA MET A 51 5.19 7.13 4.49
C MET A 51 4.43 7.52 3.23
N PHE A 52 4.66 6.81 2.13
CA PHE A 52 3.71 6.79 1.03
C PHE A 52 2.56 5.87 1.41
N ALA A 53 1.33 6.37 1.34
CA ALA A 53 0.16 5.71 1.91
C ALA A 53 -1.11 6.08 1.14
N VAL A 54 -2.13 5.22 1.23
CA VAL A 54 -3.48 5.52 0.71
C VAL A 54 -4.45 5.78 1.85
N ARG A 55 -5.38 6.69 1.62
CA ARG A 55 -6.51 6.92 2.53
C ARG A 55 -7.75 6.23 1.99
N SER A 56 -8.49 5.57 2.88
CA SER A 56 -9.80 5.04 2.54
C SER A 56 -10.67 4.99 3.79
N ASN A 57 -11.89 5.53 3.67
CA ASN A 57 -12.89 5.55 4.75
C ASN A 57 -12.34 6.08 6.09
N GLY A 58 -11.64 7.21 6.06
CA GLY A 58 -11.05 7.84 7.26
C GLY A 58 -9.82 7.12 7.84
N ALA A 59 -9.42 5.98 7.29
CA ALA A 59 -8.21 5.24 7.69
C ALA A 59 -7.04 5.53 6.76
N VAL A 60 -5.81 5.35 7.28
CA VAL A 60 -4.55 5.46 6.53
C VAL A 60 -3.94 4.07 6.45
N TYR A 61 -3.56 3.66 5.23
CA TYR A 61 -2.90 2.38 4.97
C TYR A 61 -1.49 2.64 4.41
N PRO A 62 -0.44 2.53 5.23
CA PRO A 62 0.93 2.73 4.79
C PRO A 62 1.36 1.67 3.76
N ILE A 63 1.95 2.12 2.66
CA ILE A 63 2.50 1.23 1.62
C ILE A 63 3.98 1.01 1.89
N MET A 64 4.77 2.09 1.93
CA MET A 64 6.21 2.04 2.15
C MET A 64 6.75 3.39 2.64
N PRO A 65 7.97 3.47 3.21
CA PRO A 65 8.60 4.76 3.51
C PRO A 65 8.75 5.62 2.26
N ALA A 66 8.49 6.92 2.36
CA ALA A 66 8.60 7.85 1.22
C ALA A 66 10.01 7.85 0.61
N GLU A 67 11.05 7.78 1.44
CA GLU A 67 12.45 7.65 1.00
C GLU A 67 12.72 6.36 0.21
N LYS A 68 12.00 5.27 0.50
CA LYS A 68 12.12 4.02 -0.26
C LYS A 68 11.51 4.21 -1.65
N LEU A 69 10.33 4.84 -1.73
CA LEU A 69 9.68 5.15 -3.00
C LEU A 69 10.57 6.03 -3.88
N GLN A 70 11.14 7.11 -3.32
CA GLN A 70 12.03 8.01 -4.05
C GLN A 70 13.23 7.29 -4.69
N ARG A 71 13.81 6.29 -4.00
CA ARG A 71 14.90 5.47 -4.55
C ARG A 71 14.46 4.51 -5.67
N LEU A 72 13.20 4.08 -5.68
CA LEU A 72 12.66 3.20 -6.71
C LEU A 72 12.21 3.96 -7.96
N SER A 73 11.93 5.27 -7.82
CA SER A 73 11.51 6.16 -8.90
C SER A 73 12.65 6.93 -9.56
N ALA A 74 13.88 6.79 -9.06
CA ALA A 74 15.09 7.40 -9.60
C ALA A 74 15.81 6.46 -10.58
#